data_AF-A0A667X155-F1
#
_entry.id   AF-A0A667X155-F1
#
_cell.length_a   1.000
_cell.length_b   1.000
_cell.length_c   1.000
_cell.angle_alpha   90.00
_cell.angle_beta   90.00
_cell.angle_gamma   90.00
#
_symmetry.space_group_name_H-M   'P 1'
#
loop_
_entity.id
_entity.type
_entity.pdbx_description
1 polymer ?
#
loop_
_entity_poly.entity_id
_entity_poly.type
_entity_poly.pdbx_seq_one_letter_code
_entity_poly.pdbx_strand_id
1 'polypeptide(L)' 'MGQQGSKQPEARVLLLGLDNAGKSTLLYKLKFNSYVNTVPTIGFNVEMIEAKRNSFWPVW' A
#
# COMPACT_ATOMS: atom_id res chain seq x y z
N MET A 1 15.58 17.83 25.41
CA MET A 1 14.20 17.35 25.22
C MET A 1 14.10 16.78 23.81
N GLY A 2 14.39 15.49 23.63
CA GLY A 2 14.25 14.81 22.34
C GLY A 2 12.89 14.12 22.30
N GLN A 3 11.99 14.56 21.44
CA GLN A 3 10.77 13.81 21.18
C GLN A 3 11.16 12.51 20.47
N GLN A 4 11.04 11.38 21.17
CA GLN A 4 11.11 10.06 20.54
C GLN A 4 9.87 9.92 19.65
N GLY A 5 10.03 10.24 18.36
CA GLY A 5 9.04 9.88 17.35
C GLY A 5 8.85 8.37 17.39
N SER A 6 7.64 7.93 17.72
CA SER A 6 7.29 6.51 17.66
C SER A 6 7.48 6.03 16.23
N LYS A 7 8.48 5.17 16.00
CA LYS A 7 8.61 4.45 14.73
C LYS A 7 7.33 3.64 14.56
N GLN A 8 6.58 3.90 13.49
CA GLN A 8 5.44 3.06 13.16
C GLN A 8 5.95 1.64 12.91
N PRO A 9 5.30 0.60 13.46
CA PRO A 9 5.72 -0.77 13.24
C PRO A 9 5.59 -1.11 11.74
N GLU A 10 6.62 -1.75 11.20
CA GLU A 10 6.60 -2.26 9.83
C GLU A 10 5.54 -3.37 9.72
N ALA A 11 4.58 -3.20 8.82
CA ALA A 11 3.51 -4.18 8.59
C ALA A 11 3.80 -4.98 7.31
N ARG A 12 3.63 -6.31 7.39
CA ARG A 12 3.68 -7.21 6.23
C ARG A 12 2.27 -7.67 5.92
N VAL A 13 1.80 -7.38 4.71
CA VAL A 13 0.44 -7.69 4.26
C VAL A 13 0.51 -8.66 3.08
N LEU A 14 -0.31 -9.70 3.10
CA LEU A 14 -0.45 -10.67 2.02
C LEU A 14 -1.79 -10.47 1.30
N LEU A 15 -1.75 -10.18 0.00
CA LEU A 15 -2.95 -10.11 -0.84
C LEU A 15 -3.21 -11.48 -1.48
N LEU A 16 -4.34 -12.10 -1.14
CA LEU A 16 -4.79 -13.39 -1.68
C LEU A 16 -6.01 -13.21 -2.59
N GLY A 17 -6.20 -14.13 -3.54
CA GLY A 17 -7.36 -14.13 -4.43
C GLY A 17 -7.10 -14.94 -5.70
N LEU A 18 -8.17 -15.22 -6.45
CA LEU A 18 -8.12 -15.95 -7.71
C LEU A 18 -7.26 -15.24 -8.77
N ASP A 19 -6.89 -15.97 -9.82
CA ASP A 19 -6.24 -15.41 -10.99
C ASP A 19 -7.11 -14.30 -11.59
N ASN A 20 -6.47 -13.23 -12.06
CA ASN A 20 -7.14 -12.04 -12.60
C ASN A 20 -8.10 -11.30 -11.64
N ALA A 21 -8.14 -11.59 -10.33
CA ALA A 21 -8.95 -10.85 -9.35
C ALA A 21 -8.55 -9.37 -9.14
N GLY A 22 -7.56 -8.85 -9.87
CA GLY A 22 -7.14 -7.44 -9.79
C GLY A 22 -6.17 -7.11 -8.65
N LYS A 23 -5.54 -8.11 -8.02
CA LYS A 23 -4.59 -7.95 -6.90
C LYS A 23 -3.47 -6.95 -7.22
N SER A 24 -2.83 -7.13 -8.39
CA SER A 24 -1.77 -6.23 -8.86
C SER A 24 -2.30 -4.82 -9.14
N THR A 25 -3.47 -4.68 -9.76
CA THR A 25 -4.08 -3.37 -10.02
C THR A 25 -4.34 -2.60 -8.71
N LEU A 26 -4.84 -3.28 -7.68
CA LEU A 26 -5.03 -2.68 -6.36
C LEU A 26 -3.70 -2.25 -5.72
N LEU A 27 -2.70 -3.13 -5.74
CA LEU A 27 -1.37 -2.86 -5.17
C LEU A 27 -0.74 -1.61 -5.80
N TYR A 28 -0.80 -1.50 -7.13
CA TYR A 28 -0.24 -0.36 -7.86
C TYR A 28 -1.04 0.92 -7.62
N LYS A 29 -2.38 0.82 -7.51
CA LYS A 29 -3.21 1.95 -7.13
C LYS A 29 -2.85 2.48 -5.73
N LEU A 30 -2.61 1.59 -4.77
CA LEU A 30 -2.18 1.96 -3.42
C LEU A 30 -0.78 2.59 -3.41
N LYS A 31 0.14 2.09 -4.24
CA LYS A 31 1.52 2.59 -4.30
C LYS A 31 1.66 3.94 -5.00
N PHE A 32 0.95 4.14 -6.11
CA PHE A 32 1.15 5.30 -7.00
C PHE A 32 -0.03 6.27 -7.01
N ASN A 33 -1.09 5.99 -6.23
CA ASN A 33 -2.34 6.76 -6.21
C ASN A 33 -2.90 7.05 -7.62
N SER A 34 -2.69 6.13 -8.56
CA SER A 34 -3.08 6.27 -9.96
C SER A 34 -3.53 4.93 -10.54
N TYR A 35 -4.35 4.99 -11.58
CA TYR A 35 -4.77 3.79 -12.30
C TYR A 35 -3.67 3.36 -13.27
N VAL A 36 -3.06 2.22 -12.98
CA VAL A 36 -2.03 1.60 -13.82
C VAL A 36 -2.63 0.38 -14.51
N ASN A 37 -2.50 0.31 -15.83
CA ASN A 37 -2.80 -0.92 -16.57
C ASN A 37 -1.74 -1.96 -16.22
N THR A 38 -2.13 -2.98 -15.46
CA THR A 38 -1.26 -4.08 -15.06
C THR A 38 -1.49 -5.29 -15.95
N VAL A 39 -0.41 -5.96 -16.35
CA VAL A 39 -0.46 -7.28 -17.00
C VAL A 39 -0.57 -8.37 -15.92
N PRO A 40 -1.26 -9.51 -16.16
CA PRO A 40 -1.23 -10.64 -15.25
C PRO A 40 0.21 -11.01 -14.87
N THR A 41 0.46 -11.12 -13.57
CA THR A 41 1.78 -11.51 -13.07
C THR A 41 1.94 -13.03 -13.15
N ILE A 42 3.03 -13.51 -13.73
CA ILE A 42 3.42 -14.93 -13.64
C ILE A 42 4.17 -15.09 -12.30
N GLY A 43 3.57 -15.77 -11.33
CA GLY A 43 4.16 -15.99 -10.00
C GLY A 43 3.65 -15.02 -8.92
N PHE A 44 4.54 -14.61 -7.99
CA PHE A 44 4.22 -13.73 -6.86
C PHE A 44 4.97 -12.38 -6.94
N ASN A 45 4.38 -11.31 -6.41
CA ASN A 45 4.96 -9.96 -6.38
C ASN A 45 5.16 -9.46 -4.95
N VAL A 46 6.28 -8.78 -4.66
CA VAL A 46 6.55 -8.11 -3.37
C VAL A 46 6.79 -6.63 -3.62
N GLU A 47 6.00 -5.78 -2.96
CA GLU A 47 6.15 -4.34 -3.06
C GLU A 47 6.12 -3.70 -1.67
N MET A 48 7.02 -2.74 -1.45
CA MET A 48 6.94 -1.84 -0.31
C MET A 48 6.08 -0.63 -0.67
N ILE A 49 5.11 -0.31 0.17
CA ILE A 49 4.22 0.84 0.03
C ILE A 49 4.37 1.71 1.27
N GLU A 50 4.67 3.00 1.06
CA GLU A 50 4.61 3.98 2.14
C GLU A 50 3.15 4.35 2.41
N ALA A 51 2.63 3.90 3.56
CA ALA A 51 1.31 4.31 4.01
C ALA A 51 1.34 5.78 4.44
N LYS A 52 0.97 6.70 3.55
CA LYS A 52 0.69 8.08 3.95
C LYS A 52 -0.54 8.10 4.84
N ARG A 53 -0.35 8.39 6.14
CA ARG A 53 -1.46 8.78 7.02
C ARG A 53 -2.01 10.11 6.50
N ASN A 54 -3.19 10.07 5.92
CA ASN A 54 -3.94 11.29 5.65
C ASN A 54 -4.57 11.77 6.97
N SER A 55 -3.77 12.42 7.81
CA SER A 55 -4.24 13.01 9.06
C SER A 55 -5.03 14.28 8.71
N PHE A 56 -6.36 14.14 8.58
CA PHE A 56 -7.24 15.30 8.56
C PHE A 56 -7.37 15.82 9.99
N TRP A 57 -6.90 17.04 10.21
CA TRP A 57 -7.11 17.75 11.45
C TRP A 57 -8.56 18.23 11.51
N PRO A 58 -9.23 18.16 12.68
CA PRO A 58 -10.50 18.84 12.85
C PRO A 58 -10.26 20.35 12.67
N VAL A 59 -11.00 20.94 11.73
CA VAL A 59 -11.19 22.38 11.66
C VAL A 59 -12.33 22.67 12.64
N TRP A 60 -12.08 23.61 13.57
CA TRP A 60 -13.06 24.08 14.54
C TRP A 60 -14.21 24.81 13.85
#